data_AF-A0A7Z9C0U2-F1
#
_entry.id   AF-A0A7Z9C0U2-F1
#
_cell.length_a   1.000
_cell.length_b   1.000
_cell.length_c   1.000
_cell.angle_alpha   90.00
_cell.angle_beta   90.00
_cell.angle_gamma   90.00
#
_symmetry.space_group_name_H-M   'P 1'
#
loop_
_entity.id
_entity.type
_entity.pdbx_description
1 polymer ?
#
loop_
_entity_poly.entity_id
_entity_poly.type
_entity_poly.pdbx_seq_one_letter_code
_entity_poly.pdbx_strand_id
1 'polypeptide(L)' 'MSNVNEILTINNLQGFSIQEFIELLKDKKTLSVQLSEQEIIVLEISQKLKPLPIVEGYVPSGWKSAIYEN' A
#
# COMPACT_ATOMS: atom_id res chain seq x y z
N MET A 1 -14.99 10.24 -6.11
CA MET A 1 -15.74 9.33 -5.23
C MET A 1 -14.83 9.01 -4.07
N SER A 2 -15.16 9.48 -2.87
CA SER A 2 -14.34 9.27 -1.68
C SER A 2 -14.31 7.78 -1.37
N ASN A 3 -13.13 7.15 -1.48
CA ASN A 3 -12.91 5.81 -0.92
C ASN A 3 -12.99 5.96 0.60
N VAL A 4 -14.18 5.81 1.16
CA VAL A 4 -14.35 5.73 2.61
C VAL A 4 -13.87 4.34 2.99
N ASN A 5 -12.57 4.21 3.27
CA ASN A 5 -12.05 3.01 3.93
C ASN A 5 -12.77 2.91 5.27
N GLU A 6 -13.60 1.87 5.44
CA GLU A 6 -14.26 1.61 6.72
C GLU A 6 -13.21 1.56 7.84
N ILE A 7 -13.42 2.38 8.86
CA ILE A 7 -12.58 2.41 10.06
C ILE A 7 -13.17 1.41 11.04
N LEU A 8 -12.44 0.33 11.31
CA LEU A 8 -12.81 -0.64 12.35
C LEU A 8 -12.31 -0.13 13.69
N THR A 9 -13.08 -0.30 14.76
CA THR A 9 -12.56 -0.08 16.11
C THR A 9 -11.86 -1.34 16.60
N ILE A 10 -10.93 -1.20 17.56
CA ILE A 10 -10.26 -2.35 18.18
C ILE A 10 -11.25 -3.36 18.78
N ASN A 11 -12.42 -2.89 19.24
CA ASN A 11 -13.48 -3.74 19.77
C ASN A 11 -14.13 -4.61 18.69
N ASN A 12 -14.16 -4.17 17.42
CA ASN A 12 -14.65 -4.99 16.31
C ASN A 12 -13.72 -6.16 15.98
N LEU A 13 -12.47 -6.10 16.43
CA LEU A 13 -11.46 -7.16 16.25
C LEU A 13 -11.40 -8.11 17.45
N GLN A 14 -12.13 -7.84 18.54
CA GLN A 14 -12.18 -8.76 19.67
C GLN A 14 -12.84 -10.07 19.26
N GLY A 15 -12.15 -11.18 19.48
CA GLY A 15 -12.62 -12.52 19.10
C GLY A 15 -12.19 -12.97 17.70
N PHE A 16 -11.58 -12.09 16.89
CA PHE A 16 -10.92 -12.51 15.66
C PHE A 16 -9.66 -13.31 16.00
N SER A 17 -9.48 -14.43 15.32
CA SER A 17 -8.17 -15.05 15.21
C SER A 17 -7.23 -14.22 14.32
N ILE A 18 -5.93 -14.42 14.51
CA ILE A 18 -4.92 -13.81 13.63
C ILE A 18 -5.16 -14.20 12.16
N GLN A 19 -5.59 -15.44 11.88
CA GLN A 19 -5.94 -15.89 10.53
C GLN A 19 -7.08 -15.08 9.92
N GLU A 20 -8.19 -14.92 10.64
CA GLU A 20 -9.35 -14.16 10.15
C GLU A 20 -9.00 -12.70 9.92
N PHE A 21 -8.16 -12.12 10.78
CA PHE A 21 -7.65 -10.77 10.61
C PHE A 21 -6.79 -10.62 9.34
N ILE A 22 -5.92 -11.60 9.04
CA ILE A 22 -5.11 -11.60 7.82
C ILE A 22 -5.97 -11.76 6.57
N GLU A 23 -7.00 -12.60 6.59
CA GLU A 23 -7.93 -12.74 5.46
C GLU A 23 -8.72 -11.46 5.21
N LEU A 24 -9.17 -10.78 6.27
CA LEU A 24 -9.81 -9.46 6.18
C LEU A 24 -8.90 -8.41 5.52
N LEU A 25 -7.61 -8.41 5.88
CA LEU A 25 -6.60 -7.50 5.29
C LEU A 25 -6.38 -7.77 3.80
N LYS A 26 -6.39 -9.05 3.38
CA LYS A 26 -6.22 -9.43 1.96
C LYS A 26 -7.31 -8.87 1.07
N ASP A 27 -8.54 -8.85 1.54
CA ASP A 27 -9.69 -8.37 0.77
C ASP A 27 -9.65 -6.84 0.58
N LYS A 28 -9.31 -6.08 1.63
CA LYS A 28 -9.45 -4.62 1.64
C LYS A 28 -8.22 -3.83 1.16
N LYS A 29 -7.06 -4.46 0.94
CA LYS A 29 -5.74 -3.86 0.61
C LYS A 29 -5.18 -2.88 1.66
N THR A 30 -6.02 -2.01 2.21
CA THR A 30 -5.73 -1.07 3.28
C THR A 30 -6.82 -1.17 4.34
N LEU A 31 -6.44 -1.28 5.61
CA LEU A 31 -7.36 -1.33 6.75
C LEU A 31 -6.97 -0.27 7.78
N SER A 32 -7.94 0.56 8.15
CA SER A 32 -7.78 1.53 9.22
C SER A 32 -8.43 1.00 10.49
N VAL A 33 -7.67 0.98 11.59
CA VAL A 33 -8.12 0.53 12.90
C VAL A 33 -8.02 1.68 13.89
N GLN A 34 -9.14 2.12 14.46
CA GLN A 34 -9.17 3.10 15.52
C GLN A 34 -8.85 2.44 16.87
N LEU A 35 -7.78 2.90 17.52
CA LEU A 35 -7.35 2.43 18.84
C LEU A 35 -8.00 3.25 19.97
N SER A 36 -8.11 4.56 19.76
CA SER A 36 -8.70 5.51 20.71
C SER A 36 -9.32 6.68 19.93
N GLU A 37 -9.94 7.65 20.60
CA GLU A 37 -10.57 8.80 19.94
C GLU A 37 -9.59 9.61 19.07
N GLN A 38 -8.29 9.58 19.39
CA GLN A 38 -7.26 10.38 18.71
C GLN A 38 -6.25 9.53 17.93
N GLU A 39 -6.35 8.20 17.96
CA GLU A 39 -5.35 7.30 17.38
C GLU A 39 -5.96 6.33 16.38
N ILE A 40 -5.36 6.29 15.19
CA ILE A 40 -5.71 5.38 14.10
C ILE A 40 -4.44 4.70 13.61
N ILE A 41 -4.46 3.37 13.57
CA ILE A 41 -3.47 2.55 12.88
C ILE A 41 -3.95 2.32 11.45
N VAL A 42 -3.07 2.49 10.47
CA VAL A 42 -3.33 2.11 9.08
C VAL A 42 -2.42 0.95 8.70
N LEU A 43 -3.01 -0.14 8.27
CA LEU A 43 -2.33 -1.35 7.82
C LEU A 43 -2.50 -1.46 6.31
N GLU A 44 -1.42 -1.68 5.59
CA GLU A 44 -1.43 -1.86 4.14
C GLU A 44 -0.67 -3.12 3.77
N ILE A 45 -1.26 -3.95 2.91
CA ILE A 45 -0.55 -5.09 2.34
C ILE A 45 0.35 -4.57 1.23
N SER A 46 1.65 -4.53 1.51
CA SER A 46 2.66 -4.30 0.49
C SER A 46 2.76 -5.53 -0.41
N GLN A 47 2.31 -5.40 -1.66
CA GLN A 47 2.55 -6.42 -2.66
C GLN A 47 3.96 -6.28 -3.22
N LYS A 48 4.70 -7.39 -3.24
CA LYS A 48 5.98 -7.43 -3.94
C LYS A 48 5.74 -7.22 -5.43
N LEU A 49 6.14 -6.06 -5.94
CA LEU A 49 6.09 -5.77 -7.36
C LEU A 49 7.02 -6.72 -8.13
N LYS A 50 6.57 -7.14 -9.31
CA LYS A 50 7.47 -7.81 -10.25
C LYS A 50 8.56 -6.81 -10.66
N PRO A 51 9.82 -7.24 -10.79
CA PRO A 51 10.85 -6.37 -11.35
C PRO A 51 10.41 -5.92 -12.75
N LEU A 52 10.78 -4.69 -13.10
CA LEU A 52 10.55 -4.19 -14.45
C LEU A 52 11.28 -5.11 -15.44
N PRO A 53 10.64 -5.44 -16.58
CA PRO A 53 11.33 -6.18 -17.61
C PRO A 53 12.56 -5.39 -18.05
N ILE A 54 13.67 -6.09 -18.27
CA ILE A 54 14.81 -5.50 -18.97
C ILE A 54 14.34 -5.30 -20.40
N VAL A 55 14.11 -4.03 -20.77
CA VAL A 55 13.77 -3.67 -22.13
C VAL A 55 15.08 -3.56 -22.90
N GLU A 56 15.21 -4.29 -24.01
CA GLU A 56 16.32 -4.04 -24.92
C GLU A 56 16.16 -2.64 -25.50
N GLY A 57 17.14 -1.78 -25.20
CA GLY A 57 17.14 -0.39 -25.63
C GLY A 57 18.54 0.18 -25.53
N TYR A 58 18.95 0.90 -26.58
CA TYR A 58 20.19 1.65 -26.58
C TYR A 58 19.92 3.06 -26.07
N VAL A 59 20.59 3.44 -25.00
CA VAL A 59 20.58 4.79 -24.46
C VAL A 59 21.88 5.48 -24.94
N PRO A 60 21.82 6.44 -25.88
CA PRO A 60 23.01 7.10 -26.40
C PRO A 60 23.77 7.81 -25.29
N SER A 61 25.10 7.81 -25.32
CA SER A 61 25.88 8.63 -24.39
C SER A 61 25.52 10.11 -24.52
N GLY A 62 25.39 10.82 -23.39
CA GLY A 62 25.12 12.26 -23.37
C GLY A 62 23.65 12.69 -23.52
N TRP A 63 22.69 11.76 -23.68
CA TRP A 63 21.27 12.11 -23.81
C TRP A 63 20.71 12.94 -22.65
N LYS A 64 21.18 12.71 -21.41
CA LYS A 64 20.74 13.48 -20.24
C LYS A 64 21.21 14.92 -20.30
N SER A 65 22.48 15.13 -20.65
CA SER A 65 23.06 16.46 -20.78
C SER A 65 22.34 17.30 -21.84
N ALA A 66 21.91 16.69 -22.94
CA ALA A 66 21.17 17.37 -23.99
C ALA A 66 19.77 17.88 -23.58
N ILE A 67 19.17 17.31 -22.52
CA ILE A 67 17.80 17.64 -22.09
C ILE A 67 17.80 18.53 -20.84
N TYR A 68 18.73 18.29 -19.91
CA TYR A 68 18.67 18.85 -18.56
C TYR A 68 19.69 19.96 -18.27
N GLU A 69 20.62 20.27 -19.18
CA GLU A 69 21.62 21.34 -18.97
C GLU A 69 21.19 22.72 -19.52
N ASN A 70 19.88 22.98 -19.62
CA ASN A 70 19.32 24.32 -19.91
C ASN A 70 18.91 25.06 -18.63
#